data_AF-T1BGS2-F1
#
_entry.id   AF-T1BGS2-F1
#
_cell.length_a   1.000
_cell.length_b   1.000
_cell.length_c   1.000
_cell.angle_alpha   90.00
_cell.angle_beta   90.00
_cell.angle_gamma   90.00
#
_symmetry.space_group_name_H-M   'P 1'
#
loop_
_entity.id
_entity.type
_entity.pdbx_description
1 polymer ?
#
loop_
_entity_poly.entity_id
_entity_poly.type
_entity_poly.pdbx_seq_one_letter_code
_entity_poly.pdbx_strand_id
1 'polypeptide(L)'
;IKLGRGTAVVRTRLRNLDTGSVTEETFRPEERFPRARIERAEVQLLYQDGDHQVVMDTTTFDQFPLTAAQMGDARQYLRESDRLTLLRHDERVLGVELPITVELTVTETDPGFRGDTATGTTKPATLETGLVVDVPLFIGVGDRLRIDTRSGRYLERAS
;
A
#
# COMPACT_ATOMS: atom_id res chain seq x y z
N ILE A 1 29.92 -3.41 13.05
CA ILE A 1 30.51 -3.90 14.32
C ILE A 1 32.00 -3.63 14.27
N LYS A 2 32.56 -3.01 15.32
CA LYS A 2 34.01 -2.78 15.45
C LYS A 2 34.48 -3.52 16.70
N LEU A 3 35.07 -4.71 16.53
CA LEU A 3 35.70 -5.44 17.63
C LEU A 3 37.05 -4.78 17.93
N GLY A 4 37.38 -4.57 19.20
CA GLY A 4 38.54 -3.79 19.67
C GLY A 4 39.93 -4.19 19.14
N ARG A 5 40.05 -5.29 18.38
CA ARG A 5 41.26 -5.72 17.63
C ARG A 5 40.91 -6.46 16.31
N GLY A 6 40.00 -5.93 15.50
CA GLY A 6 39.68 -6.49 14.18
C GLY A 6 39.20 -5.46 13.17
N THR A 7 39.40 -5.74 11.87
CA THR A 7 38.89 -4.92 10.77
C THR A 7 37.39 -4.69 10.95
N ALA A 8 36.93 -3.44 10.85
CA ALA A 8 35.51 -3.15 10.99
C ALA A 8 34.73 -3.87 9.89
N VAL A 9 33.56 -4.42 10.24
CA VAL A 9 32.66 -5.09 9.31
C VAL A 9 31.25 -4.54 9.46
N VAL A 10 30.51 -4.46 8.35
CA VAL A 10 29.12 -4.02 8.32
C VAL A 10 28.26 -5.24 8.00
N ARG A 11 27.45 -5.68 8.96
CA ARG A 11 26.50 -6.76 8.74
C ARG A 11 25.15 -6.16 8.37
N THR A 12 24.64 -6.51 7.20
CA THR A 12 23.43 -5.95 6.63
C THR A 12 22.44 -7.07 6.34
N ARG A 13 21.17 -6.81 6.62
CA ARG A 13 20.06 -7.65 6.18
C ARG A 13 19.48 -7.03 4.91
N LEU A 14 19.61 -7.74 3.79
CA LEU A 14 19.15 -7.31 2.48
C LEU A 14 17.88 -8.05 2.11
N ARG A 15 16.92 -7.35 1.50
CA ARG A 15 15.74 -7.97 0.90
C ARG A 15 15.86 -7.86 -0.62
N ASN A 16 15.75 -8.99 -1.31
CA ASN A 16 15.66 -9.01 -2.76
C ASN A 16 14.27 -8.48 -3.18
N LEU A 17 14.24 -7.46 -4.05
CA LEU A 17 13.00 -6.84 -4.51
C LEU A 17 12.21 -7.72 -5.49
N ASP A 18 12.86 -8.67 -6.14
CA ASP A 18 12.25 -9.56 -7.13
C ASP A 18 11.62 -10.79 -6.49
N THR A 19 12.36 -11.41 -5.55
CA THR A 19 11.96 -12.68 -4.93
C THR A 19 11.42 -12.51 -3.52
N GLY A 20 11.56 -11.32 -2.92
CA GLY A 20 11.23 -11.06 -1.51
C GLY A 20 12.17 -11.74 -0.51
N SER A 21 13.15 -12.53 -0.97
CA SER A 21 14.06 -13.28 -0.10
C SER A 21 14.93 -12.35 0.73
N VAL A 22 15.09 -12.66 2.01
CA VAL A 22 15.92 -11.90 2.93
C VAL A 22 17.25 -12.63 3.14
N THR A 23 18.35 -11.98 2.80
CA THR A 23 19.72 -12.50 2.95
C THR A 23 20.48 -11.65 3.97
N GLU A 24 21.35 -12.28 4.75
CA GLU A 24 22.25 -11.58 5.67
C GLU A 24 23.67 -11.62 5.09
N GLU A 25 24.23 -10.45 4.79
CA GLU A 25 25.56 -10.32 4.19
C GLU A 25 26.46 -9.41 5.03
N THR A 26 27.76 -9.65 4.96
CA THR A 26 28.76 -8.89 5.71
C THR A 26 29.73 -8.22 4.75
N PHE A 27 29.76 -6.90 4.79
CA PHE A 27 30.55 -6.05 3.89
C PHE A 27 31.74 -5.42 4.59
N ARG A 28 32.75 -5.08 3.80
CA ARG A 28 33.83 -4.21 4.26
C ARG A 28 33.35 -2.74 4.23
N PRO A 29 33.76 -1.88 5.17
CA PRO A 29 33.33 -0.47 5.20
C PRO A 29 33.69 0.33 3.95
N GLU A 30 34.70 -0.11 3.21
CA GLU A 30 35.26 0.56 2.03
C GLU A 30 34.64 0.06 0.72
N GLU A 31 33.78 -0.97 0.82
CA GLU A 31 33.10 -1.57 -0.32
C GLU A 31 32.05 -0.62 -0.89
N ARG A 32 32.13 -0.37 -2.20
CA ARG A 32 31.23 0.56 -2.90
C ARG A 32 30.23 -0.23 -3.71
N PHE A 33 28.96 0.15 -3.58
CA PHE A 33 27.87 -0.46 -4.32
C PHE A 33 27.33 0.53 -5.37
N PRO A 34 26.99 0.05 -6.58
CA PRO A 34 26.24 0.86 -7.51
C PRO A 34 24.88 1.23 -6.90
N ARG A 35 24.45 2.48 -7.09
CA ARG A 35 23.14 2.92 -6.63
C ARG A 35 22.10 2.49 -7.65
N ALA A 36 21.15 1.66 -7.22
CA ALA A 36 19.92 1.42 -7.95
C ALA A 36 19.09 2.71 -8.00
N ARG A 37 18.71 3.16 -9.20
CA ARG A 37 17.87 4.35 -9.37
C ARG A 37 16.42 3.90 -9.44
N ILE A 38 15.64 4.27 -8.42
CA ILE A 38 14.19 4.03 -8.43
C ILE A 38 13.52 5.27 -8.97
N GLU A 39 12.81 5.09 -10.07
CA GLU A 39 11.99 6.12 -10.70
C GLU A 39 10.56 6.03 -10.17
N ARG A 40 9.98 7.21 -9.93
CA ARG A 40 8.61 7.36 -9.46
C ARG A 40 7.81 8.06 -10.54
N ALA A 41 6.75 7.41 -11.01
CA ALA A 41 5.82 7.98 -11.98
C ALA A 41 4.42 8.01 -11.38
N GLU A 42 3.69 9.09 -11.57
CA GLU A 42 2.28 9.16 -11.19
C GLU A 42 1.45 8.45 -12.27
N VAL A 43 0.63 7.49 -11.85
CA VAL A 43 -0.24 6.73 -12.74
C VAL A 43 -1.68 6.75 -12.21
N GLN A 44 -2.64 6.65 -13.12
CA GLN A 44 -4.06 6.59 -12.80
C GLN A 44 -4.61 5.21 -13.09
N LEU A 45 -5.36 4.62 -12.15
CA LEU A 45 -6.08 3.38 -12.37
C LEU A 45 -7.28 3.64 -13.30
N LEU A 46 -7.36 2.90 -14.41
CA LEU A 46 -8.46 3.02 -15.35
C LEU A 46 -9.57 2.02 -15.03
N TYR A 47 -9.27 0.74 -15.15
CA TYR A 47 -10.21 -0.36 -14.91
C TYR A 47 -9.46 -1.64 -14.58
N GLN A 48 -10.20 -2.64 -14.10
CA GLN A 48 -9.69 -3.98 -13.86
C GLN A 48 -10.06 -4.90 -15.04
N ASP A 49 -9.07 -5.58 -15.60
CA ASP A 49 -9.25 -6.60 -16.64
C ASP A 49 -8.85 -7.97 -16.09
N GLY A 50 -9.83 -8.73 -15.61
CA GLY A 50 -9.60 -10.01 -14.93
C GLY A 50 -8.69 -9.86 -13.70
N ASP A 51 -7.49 -10.42 -13.80
CA ASP A 51 -6.45 -10.36 -12.75
C ASP A 51 -5.49 -9.18 -12.90
N HIS A 52 -5.63 -8.39 -13.96
CA HIS A 52 -4.78 -7.24 -14.25
C HIS A 52 -5.47 -5.92 -13.92
N GLN A 53 -4.68 -4.94 -13.50
CA GLN A 53 -5.11 -3.56 -13.29
C GLN A 53 -4.52 -2.71 -14.42
N VAL A 54 -5.38 -2.16 -15.27
CA VAL A 54 -4.93 -1.28 -16.35
C VAL A 54 -4.73 0.11 -15.79
N VAL A 55 -3.49 0.59 -15.86
CA VAL A 55 -3.11 1.93 -15.41
C VAL A 55 -2.62 2.77 -16.58
N MET A 56 -2.71 4.08 -16.43
CA MET A 56 -2.24 5.06 -17.39
C MET A 56 -1.22 5.99 -16.73
N ASP A 57 -0.06 6.16 -17.37
CA ASP A 57 0.91 7.18 -16.95
C ASP A 57 0.33 8.59 -17.17
N THR A 58 0.34 9.43 -16.14
CA THR A 58 -0.27 10.77 -16.23
C THR A 58 0.58 11.78 -17.02
N THR A 59 1.84 11.44 -17.31
CA THR A 59 2.77 12.27 -18.06
C THR A 59 2.83 11.86 -19.53
N THR A 60 2.96 10.57 -19.81
CA THR A 60 3.07 10.06 -21.20
C THR A 60 1.75 9.63 -21.81
N PHE A 61 0.72 9.41 -20.99
CA PHE A 61 -0.57 8.83 -21.39
C PHE A 61 -0.49 7.39 -21.92
N ASP A 62 0.64 6.71 -21.69
CA ASP A 62 0.80 5.30 -22.03
C ASP A 62 0.01 4.42 -21.06
N GLN A 63 -0.69 3.42 -21.61
CA GLN A 63 -1.46 2.45 -20.84
C GLN A 63 -0.72 1.11 -20.78
N PHE A 64 -0.66 0.52 -19.60
CA PHE A 64 -0.09 -0.80 -19.41
C PHE A 64 -0.80 -1.57 -18.29
N PRO A 65 -0.86 -2.91 -18.39
CA PRO A 65 -1.43 -3.73 -17.34
C PRO A 65 -0.40 -3.94 -16.21
N LEU A 66 -0.88 -3.88 -14.97
CA LEU A 66 -0.17 -4.33 -13.78
C LEU A 66 -0.73 -5.67 -13.32
N THR A 67 0.16 -6.55 -12.87
CA THR A 67 -0.22 -7.84 -12.28
C THR A 67 -0.66 -7.68 -10.82
N ALA A 68 -1.46 -8.62 -10.32
CA ALA A 68 -1.83 -8.67 -8.90
C ALA A 68 -0.61 -8.67 -7.96
N ALA A 69 0.50 -9.29 -8.36
CA ALA A 69 1.75 -9.29 -7.58
C ALA A 69 2.42 -7.90 -7.51
N GLN A 70 2.37 -7.12 -8.59
CA GLN A 70 2.90 -5.76 -8.63
C GLN A 70 2.01 -4.76 -7.89
N MET A 71 0.69 -4.99 -7.88
CA MET A 71 -0.25 -4.20 -7.11
C MET A 71 -0.18 -4.54 -5.61
N GLY A 72 0.03 -5.81 -5.26
CA GLY A 72 0.00 -6.27 -3.88
C GLY A 72 -1.33 -5.93 -3.19
N ASP A 73 -1.25 -5.57 -1.91
CA ASP A 73 -2.42 -5.20 -1.10
C ASP A 73 -3.08 -3.89 -1.57
N ALA A 74 -2.38 -3.10 -2.39
CA ALA A 74 -2.89 -1.81 -2.87
C ALA A 74 -4.22 -1.94 -3.62
N ARG A 75 -4.44 -3.09 -4.28
CA ARG A 75 -5.69 -3.39 -5.00
C ARG A 75 -6.94 -3.24 -4.14
N GLN A 76 -6.85 -3.49 -2.84
CA GLN A 76 -8.01 -3.45 -1.93
C GLN A 76 -8.44 -2.02 -1.55
N TYR A 77 -7.58 -1.04 -1.80
CA TYR A 77 -7.77 0.35 -1.38
C TYR A 77 -8.05 1.31 -2.54
N LEU A 78 -8.12 0.79 -3.77
CA LEU A 78 -8.21 1.58 -4.98
C LEU A 78 -9.62 1.57 -5.57
N ARG A 79 -10.07 2.74 -5.98
CA ARG A 79 -11.25 2.92 -6.83
C ARG A 79 -10.83 3.20 -8.26
N GLU A 80 -11.76 3.02 -9.19
CA GLU A 80 -11.58 3.51 -10.56
C GLU A 80 -11.23 5.00 -10.54
N SER A 81 -10.28 5.41 -11.38
CA SER A 81 -9.72 6.76 -11.45
C SER A 81 -8.85 7.24 -10.28
N ASP A 82 -8.57 6.41 -9.26
CA ASP A 82 -7.60 6.80 -8.23
C ASP A 82 -6.17 6.87 -8.80
N ARG A 83 -5.36 7.77 -8.24
CA ARG A 83 -3.96 7.99 -8.61
C ARG A 83 -3.04 7.29 -7.62
N LEU A 84 -1.98 6.68 -8.15
CA LEU A 84 -0.96 5.96 -7.39
C LEU A 84 0.42 6.24 -7.96
N THR A 85 1.45 5.98 -7.16
CA THR A 85 2.85 6.16 -7.59
C THR A 85 3.40 4.81 -8.02
N LEU A 86 3.80 4.69 -9.28
CA LEU A 86 4.51 3.54 -9.81
C LEU A 86 5.99 3.62 -9.46
N LEU A 87 6.52 2.53 -8.91
CA LEU A 87 7.96 2.36 -8.68
C LEU A 87 8.57 1.56 -9.82
N ARG A 88 9.52 2.17 -10.54
CA ARG A 88 10.26 1.53 -11.63
C ARG A 88 11.75 1.52 -11.34
N HIS A 89 12.44 0.50 -11.81
CA HIS A 89 13.89 0.47 -11.90
C HIS A 89 14.25 0.05 -13.32
N ASP A 90 14.87 0.96 -14.05
CA ASP A 90 15.05 0.87 -15.50
C ASP A 90 13.69 0.62 -16.19
N GLU A 91 13.56 -0.45 -16.98
CA GLU A 91 12.30 -0.79 -17.66
C GLU A 91 11.32 -1.58 -16.79
N ARG A 92 11.77 -2.06 -15.62
CA ARG A 92 11.01 -2.99 -14.78
C ARG A 92 10.16 -2.26 -13.74
N VAL A 93 8.89 -2.65 -13.64
CA VAL A 93 7.99 -2.25 -12.55
C VAL A 93 8.31 -3.08 -11.30
N LEU A 94 8.67 -2.39 -10.22
CA LEU A 94 8.90 -3.00 -8.90
C LEU A 94 7.59 -3.15 -8.11
N GLY A 95 6.66 -2.21 -8.29
CA GLY A 95 5.36 -2.22 -7.62
C GLY A 95 4.74 -0.84 -7.59
N VAL A 96 3.75 -0.66 -6.72
CA VAL A 96 3.02 0.59 -6.56
C VAL A 96 3.02 1.08 -5.12
N GLU A 97 3.00 2.40 -4.96
CA GLU A 97 2.81 3.08 -3.69
C GLU A 97 1.49 3.84 -3.72
N LEU A 98 0.69 3.60 -2.69
CA LEU A 98 -0.54 4.35 -2.44
C LEU A 98 -0.24 5.57 -1.57
N PRO A 99 -1.12 6.59 -1.61
CA PRO A 99 -1.20 7.57 -0.54
C PRO A 99 -1.34 6.88 0.82
N ILE A 100 -0.78 7.50 1.87
CA ILE A 100 -0.83 6.97 3.25
C ILE A 100 -2.29 6.81 3.70
N THR A 101 -3.17 7.66 3.20
CA THR A 101 -4.60 7.66 3.52
C THR A 101 -5.43 7.67 2.25
N VAL A 102 -6.44 6.80 2.19
CA VAL A 102 -7.47 6.80 1.14
C VAL A 102 -8.84 7.10 1.73
N GLU A 103 -9.72 7.69 0.94
CA GLU A 103 -11.09 7.98 1.36
C GLU A 103 -12.03 7.03 0.63
N LEU A 104 -12.72 6.17 1.37
CA LEU A 104 -13.59 5.13 0.84
C LEU A 104 -14.98 5.23 1.47
N THR A 105 -16.01 5.02 0.67
CA THR A 105 -17.41 5.11 1.09
C THR A 105 -17.89 3.77 1.65
N VAL A 106 -18.63 3.79 2.76
CA VAL A 106 -19.26 2.59 3.34
C VAL A 106 -20.46 2.19 2.48
N THR A 107 -20.46 0.96 1.99
CA THR A 107 -21.57 0.36 1.22
C THR A 107 -22.48 -0.50 2.09
N GLU A 108 -21.93 -1.16 3.11
CA GLU A 108 -22.68 -2.03 4.01
C GLU A 108 -22.11 -1.97 5.43
N THR A 109 -22.97 -1.82 6.42
CA THR A 109 -22.61 -1.94 7.84
C THR A 109 -23.85 -2.19 8.69
N ASP A 110 -23.70 -2.92 9.79
CA ASP A 110 -24.82 -3.21 10.69
C ASP A 110 -25.30 -1.94 11.43
N PRO A 111 -26.60 -1.83 11.75
CA PRO A 111 -27.12 -0.76 12.60
C PRO A 111 -26.46 -0.78 13.98
N GLY A 112 -25.80 0.31 14.37
CA GLY A 112 -25.20 0.41 15.69
C GLY A 112 -26.27 0.45 16.78
N PHE A 113 -26.37 -0.59 17.61
CA PHE A 113 -27.29 -0.59 18.73
C PHE A 113 -26.76 0.30 19.86
N ARG A 114 -27.49 1.38 20.15
CA ARG A 114 -27.19 2.38 21.19
C ARG A 114 -27.19 1.82 22.63
N GLY A 115 -27.42 0.52 22.81
CA GLY A 115 -27.41 -0.18 24.10
C GLY A 115 -26.03 -0.71 24.52
N ASP A 116 -25.07 -0.80 23.61
CA ASP A 116 -23.68 -1.13 23.93
C ASP A 116 -22.97 0.12 24.47
N THR A 117 -23.08 0.35 25.78
CA THR A 117 -22.41 1.44 26.50
C THR A 117 -20.96 1.11 26.87
N ALA A 118 -20.41 0.01 26.37
CA ALA A 118 -19.00 -0.31 26.50
C ALA A 118 -18.18 0.63 25.60
N THR A 119 -17.35 1.47 26.21
CA THR A 119 -16.38 2.31 25.52
C THR A 119 -15.44 1.43 24.68
N GLY A 120 -15.42 1.64 23.36
CA GLY A 120 -14.51 0.97 22.44
C GLY A 120 -15.10 -0.15 21.59
N THR A 121 -16.42 -0.34 21.57
CA THR A 121 -17.06 -1.29 20.65
C THR A 121 -16.94 -0.80 19.21
N THR A 122 -16.34 -1.63 18.35
CA THR A 122 -16.29 -1.46 16.89
C THR A 122 -17.26 -2.41 16.22
N LYS A 123 -17.68 -2.08 15.00
CA LYS A 123 -18.46 -2.95 14.11
C LYS A 123 -17.76 -3.07 12.76
N PRO A 124 -17.91 -4.19 12.04
CA PRO A 124 -17.41 -4.29 10.69
C PRO A 124 -18.22 -3.39 9.75
N ALA A 125 -17.53 -2.77 8.79
CA ALA A 125 -18.12 -2.05 7.68
C ALA A 125 -17.43 -2.43 6.38
N THR A 126 -18.21 -2.77 5.36
CA THR A 126 -17.75 -3.03 4.01
C THR A 126 -17.71 -1.71 3.23
N LEU A 127 -16.58 -1.47 2.58
CA LEU A 127 -16.34 -0.28 1.75
C LEU A 127 -16.66 -0.56 0.28
N GLU A 128 -16.69 0.50 -0.53
CA GLU A 128 -16.96 0.43 -1.97
C GLU A 128 -15.99 -0.48 -2.76
N THR A 129 -14.77 -0.69 -2.24
CA THR A 129 -13.78 -1.61 -2.82
C THR A 129 -13.97 -3.07 -2.38
N GLY A 130 -14.92 -3.34 -1.49
CA GLY A 130 -15.11 -4.64 -0.83
C GLY A 130 -14.20 -4.86 0.39
N LEU A 131 -13.33 -3.90 0.73
CA LEU A 131 -12.53 -3.95 1.95
C LEU A 131 -13.44 -3.88 3.18
N VAL A 132 -13.22 -4.77 4.15
CA VAL A 132 -13.93 -4.76 5.45
C VAL A 132 -13.02 -4.14 6.50
N VAL A 133 -13.52 -3.11 7.18
CA VAL A 133 -12.79 -2.39 8.24
C VAL A 133 -13.63 -2.29 9.51
N ASP A 134 -12.96 -2.36 10.66
CA ASP A 134 -13.60 -2.12 11.95
C ASP A 134 -13.79 -0.61 12.18
N VAL A 135 -15.03 -0.18 12.35
CA VAL A 135 -15.43 1.22 12.48
C VAL A 135 -16.24 1.46 13.75
N PRO A 136 -16.29 2.70 14.27
CA PRO A 136 -17.15 3.04 15.41
C PRO A 136 -18.64 2.82 15.12
N LEU A 137 -19.44 2.54 16.16
CA LEU A 137 -20.87 2.24 16.03
C LEU A 137 -21.70 3.33 15.34
N PHE A 138 -21.27 4.60 15.40
CA PHE A 138 -21.97 5.74 14.81
C PHE A 138 -21.81 5.87 13.29
N ILE A 139 -20.90 5.11 12.68
CA ILE A 139 -20.69 5.13 11.23
C ILE A 139 -21.87 4.45 10.52
N GLY A 140 -22.41 5.10 9.50
CA GLY A 140 -23.52 4.58 8.70
C GLY A 140 -23.13 4.23 7.27
N VAL A 141 -24.03 3.57 6.55
CA VAL A 141 -23.94 3.42 5.09
C VAL A 141 -23.96 4.80 4.44
N GLY A 142 -23.07 5.04 3.47
CA GLY A 142 -22.89 6.32 2.80
C GLY A 142 -21.89 7.27 3.46
N ASP A 143 -21.43 6.97 4.68
CA ASP A 143 -20.33 7.73 5.30
C ASP A 143 -19.03 7.50 4.52
N ARG A 144 -18.24 8.56 4.33
CA ARG A 144 -16.89 8.46 3.78
C ARG A 144 -15.88 8.31 4.91
N LEU A 145 -15.02 7.31 4.80
CA LEU A 145 -14.02 7.01 5.83
C LEU A 145 -12.62 7.19 5.27
N ARG A 146 -11.76 7.80 6.06
CA ARG A 146 -10.32 7.86 5.80
C ARG A 146 -9.66 6.62 6.40
N ILE A 147 -9.00 5.83 5.57
CA ILE A 147 -8.35 4.56 5.93
C ILE A 147 -6.83 4.68 5.76
N ASP A 148 -6.05 4.18 6.71
CA ASP A 148 -4.59 4.05 6.58
C ASP A 148 -4.24 2.83 5.73
N THR A 149 -3.64 3.04 4.56
CA THR A 149 -3.31 1.98 3.58
C THR A 149 -2.20 1.03 4.04
N ARG A 150 -1.42 1.41 5.07
CA ARG A 150 -0.32 0.58 5.60
C ARG A 150 -0.80 -0.42 6.64
N SER A 151 -1.87 -0.06 7.36
CA SER A 151 -2.42 -0.89 8.45
C SER A 151 -3.83 -1.41 8.19
N GLY A 152 -4.52 -0.89 7.16
CA GLY A 152 -5.91 -1.20 6.85
C GLY A 152 -6.91 -0.67 7.88
N ARG A 153 -6.52 0.31 8.71
CA ARG A 153 -7.35 0.77 9.82
C ARG A 153 -8.11 2.05 9.50
N TYR A 154 -9.31 2.14 10.04
CA TYR A 154 -10.07 3.39 10.13
C TYR A 154 -9.27 4.45 10.90
N LEU A 155 -9.18 5.65 10.32
CA LEU A 155 -8.61 6.82 10.98
C LEU A 155 -9.71 7.76 11.47
N GLU A 156 -10.52 8.24 10.54
CA GLU A 156 -11.59 9.21 10.81
C GLU A 156 -12.66 9.18 9.73
N ARG A 157 -13.83 9.76 10.03
CA ARG A 157 -14.88 10.03 9.05
C ARG A 157 -14.51 11.29 8.28
N ALA A 158 -14.38 11.18 6.96
CA ALA A 158 -14.17 12.31 6.08
C ALA A 158 -15.44 13.18 6.06
N SER A 159 -15.25 14.50 6.16
CA SER A 159 -16.32 15.51 6.18
C SER A 159 -16.82 15.87 4.80
#